data_AF-A0A5E4U836-F1
#
_entry.id   AF-A0A5E4U836-F1
#
_cell.length_a   1.000
_cell.length_b   1.000
_cell.length_c   1.000
_cell.angle_alpha   90.00
_cell.angle_beta   90.00
_cell.angle_gamma   90.00
#
_symmetry.space_group_name_H-M   'P 1'
#
loop_
_entity.id
_entity.type
_entity.pdbx_description
1 polymer ?
#
loop_
_entity_poly.entity_id
_entity_poly.type
_entity_poly.pdbx_seq_one_letter_code
_entity_poly.pdbx_strand_id
1 'polypeptide(L)'
;MFGITASPKEYKSYVDLVTRRPEISKNYLAYFGDIYTSNTKLLPVFDVVTLFHLCEFRTEANSLYGAKTDEEVLDLFARHTAPGGHVLFYKGSSAYSRARLVIQAWAEKAEFTDFTEVGEFKTLRVFRKALA
;
A
#
# COMPACT_ATOMS: atom_id res chain seq x y z
N MET A 1 -0.52 13.37 -1.17
CA MET A 1 0.16 12.07 -0.95
C MET A 1 -0.01 11.68 0.51
N PHE A 2 -0.47 10.45 0.75
CA PHE A 2 -0.69 9.89 2.08
C PHE A 2 0.20 8.66 2.24
N GLY A 3 1.22 8.75 3.10
CA GLY A 3 2.15 7.66 3.39
C GLY A 3 1.82 7.01 4.73
N ILE A 4 2.10 5.71 4.85
CA ILE A 4 2.03 4.97 6.10
C ILE A 4 3.42 4.43 6.41
N THR A 5 3.89 4.62 7.63
CA THR A 5 5.16 4.05 8.09
C THR A 5 5.02 3.51 9.51
N ALA A 6 5.62 2.36 9.77
CA ALA A 6 5.82 1.82 11.11
C ALA A 6 7.22 2.15 11.66
N SER A 7 8.06 2.87 10.91
CA SER A 7 9.42 3.22 11.31
C SER A 7 9.44 4.53 12.11
N PRO A 8 9.81 4.50 13.40
CA PRO A 8 9.91 5.72 14.21
C PRO A 8 10.89 6.74 13.62
N LYS A 9 11.96 6.24 12.97
CA LYS A 9 12.98 7.07 12.32
C LYS A 9 12.42 7.84 11.13
N GLU A 10 11.65 7.16 10.27
CA GLU A 10 11.01 7.79 9.12
C GLU A 10 9.97 8.82 9.56
N TYR A 11 9.15 8.47 10.56
CA TYR A 11 8.15 9.40 11.08
C TYR A 11 8.77 10.62 11.76
N LYS A 12 9.85 10.44 12.52
CA LYS A 12 10.64 11.58 13.05
C LYS A 12 11.15 12.48 11.92
N SER A 13 11.63 11.88 10.82
CA SER A 13 12.09 12.65 9.66
C SER A 13 10.95 13.45 9.02
N TYR A 14 9.74 12.89 8.98
CA TYR A 14 8.53 13.61 8.55
C TYR A 14 8.21 14.78 9.48
N VAL A 15 8.20 14.58 10.80
CA VAL A 15 7.96 15.65 11.80
C VAL A 15 8.98 16.78 11.63
N ASP A 16 10.26 16.44 11.52
CA ASP A 16 11.34 17.42 11.33
C ASP A 16 11.19 18.17 9.98
N LEU A 17 10.66 17.51 8.95
CA LEU A 17 10.39 18.11 7.65
C LEU A 17 9.25 19.13 7.74
N VAL A 18 8.08 18.75 8.26
CA VAL A 18 6.91 19.64 8.29
C VAL A 18 7.03 20.74 9.34
N THR A 19 7.85 20.56 10.37
CA THR A 19 8.18 21.64 11.32
C THR A 19 9.00 22.73 10.66
N ARG A 20 9.95 22.37 9.78
CA ARG A 20 10.79 23.32 9.04
C ARG A 20 10.10 23.91 7.82
N ARG A 21 9.17 23.16 7.22
CA ARG A 21 8.47 23.47 5.96
C ARG A 21 6.97 23.16 6.10
N PRO A 22 6.21 23.95 6.89
CA PRO A 22 4.82 23.65 7.21
C PRO A 22 3.90 23.61 5.98
N GLU A 23 4.25 24.29 4.89
CA GLU A 23 3.51 24.28 3.63
C GLU A 23 3.45 22.88 2.98
N ILE A 24 4.41 21.99 3.29
CA ILE A 24 4.41 20.61 2.81
C ILE A 24 3.23 19.82 3.37
N SER A 25 2.84 20.09 4.62
CA SER A 25 1.82 19.31 5.32
C SER A 25 0.46 19.33 4.61
N LYS A 26 0.20 20.34 3.77
CA LYS A 26 -1.00 20.44 2.93
C LYS A 26 -1.09 19.35 1.86
N ASN A 27 0.06 18.85 1.40
CA ASN A 27 0.14 17.95 0.24
C ASN A 27 0.78 16.59 0.58
N TYR A 28 1.46 16.48 1.71
CA TYR A 28 2.10 15.24 2.16
C TYR A 28 1.81 14.98 3.65
N LEU A 29 1.07 13.91 3.89
CA LEU A 29 0.75 13.40 5.22
C LEU A 29 1.42 12.05 5.40
N ALA A 30 2.09 11.85 6.54
CA ALA A 30 2.55 10.54 6.96
C ALA A 30 1.75 10.10 8.19
N TYR A 31 1.19 8.91 8.14
CA TYR A 31 0.57 8.24 9.28
C TYR A 31 1.57 7.27 9.89
N PHE A 32 1.79 7.39 11.20
CA PHE A 32 2.62 6.46 11.95
C PHE A 32 1.76 5.32 12.50
N GLY A 33 2.01 4.10 12.03
CA GLY A 33 1.28 2.93 12.50
C GLY A 33 1.54 1.69 11.65
N ASP A 34 1.06 0.56 12.16
CA ASP A 34 1.12 -0.71 11.46
C ASP A 34 0.05 -0.75 10.35
N ILE A 35 0.47 -0.88 9.10
CA ILE A 35 -0.43 -0.98 7.93
C ILE A 35 -1.39 -2.17 8.05
N TYR A 36 -1.00 -3.25 8.72
CA TYR A 36 -1.84 -4.43 8.95
C TYR A 36 -2.99 -4.16 9.91
N THR A 37 -2.98 -3.02 10.62
CA THR A 37 -4.09 -2.56 11.49
C THR A 37 -4.99 -1.51 10.81
N SER A 38 -4.76 -1.20 9.53
CA SER A 38 -5.50 -0.15 8.83
C SER A 38 -7.02 -0.41 8.85
N ASN A 39 -7.77 0.59 9.29
CA ASN A 39 -9.23 0.55 9.35
C ASN A 39 -9.84 1.06 8.05
N THR A 40 -10.60 0.20 7.39
CA THR A 40 -11.29 0.50 6.12
C THR A 40 -12.18 1.74 6.16
N LYS A 41 -12.79 2.05 7.31
CA LYS A 41 -13.68 3.21 7.46
C LYS A 41 -12.94 4.55 7.57
N LEU A 42 -11.64 4.51 7.85
CA LEU A 42 -10.79 5.71 8.02
C LEU A 42 -9.92 5.98 6.81
N LEU A 43 -9.85 5.05 5.85
CA LEU A 43 -9.06 5.22 4.64
C LEU A 43 -9.86 6.02 3.60
N PRO A 44 -9.23 7.01 2.94
CA PRO A 44 -9.83 7.67 1.78
C PRO A 44 -9.78 6.75 0.56
N VAL A 45 -10.46 7.17 -0.52
CA VAL A 45 -10.26 6.57 -1.84
C VAL A 45 -9.01 7.17 -2.48
N PHE A 46 -8.23 6.34 -3.17
CA PHE A 46 -6.96 6.71 -3.78
C PHE A 46 -6.99 6.54 -5.30
N ASP A 47 -6.43 7.50 -6.03
CA ASP A 47 -6.16 7.35 -7.46
C ASP A 47 -4.97 6.42 -7.73
N VAL A 48 -4.00 6.39 -6.79
CA VAL A 48 -2.77 5.61 -6.89
C VAL A 48 -2.41 5.05 -5.51
N VAL A 49 -2.23 3.74 -5.44
CA VAL A 49 -1.73 3.01 -4.28
C VAL A 49 -0.37 2.40 -4.62
N THR A 50 0.61 2.60 -3.74
CA THR A 50 1.92 1.95 -3.84
C THR A 50 2.17 1.06 -2.63
N LEU A 51 2.33 -0.25 -2.84
CA LEU A 51 2.66 -1.21 -1.78
C LEU A 51 4.12 -1.66 -1.93
N PHE A 52 5.05 -0.78 -1.55
CA PHE A 52 6.49 -1.02 -1.74
C PHE A 52 7.05 -2.12 -0.84
N HIS A 53 6.48 -2.32 0.33
CA HIS A 53 6.97 -3.25 1.35
C HIS A 53 6.00 -4.41 1.60
N LEU A 54 5.15 -4.75 0.61
CA LEU A 54 4.23 -5.88 0.72
C LEU A 54 5.01 -7.16 1.08
N CYS A 55 4.54 -7.91 2.06
CA CYS A 55 5.19 -9.08 2.64
C CYS A 55 6.48 -8.84 3.44
N GLU A 56 7.06 -7.64 3.49
CA GLU A 56 8.35 -7.45 4.17
C GLU A 56 8.28 -7.63 5.68
N PHE A 57 7.22 -7.11 6.32
CA PHE A 57 7.19 -6.93 7.77
C PHE A 57 6.06 -7.69 8.48
N ARG A 58 5.32 -8.55 7.77
CA ARG A 58 4.33 -9.44 8.39
C ARG A 58 5.02 -10.60 9.11
N THR A 59 4.77 -10.73 10.41
CA THR A 59 5.31 -11.80 11.27
C THR A 59 4.20 -12.41 12.13
N GLU A 60 4.48 -13.51 12.85
CA GLU A 60 3.51 -14.14 13.76
C GLU A 60 3.04 -13.20 14.89
N ALA A 61 3.89 -12.27 15.32
CA ALA A 61 3.54 -11.28 16.34
C ALA A 61 2.33 -10.43 15.93
N ASN A 62 2.20 -10.12 14.63
CA ASN A 62 1.05 -9.37 14.11
C ASN A 62 -0.28 -10.12 14.33
N SER A 63 -0.24 -11.46 14.29
CA SER A 63 -1.45 -12.28 14.48
C SER A 63 -2.01 -12.20 15.90
N LEU A 64 -1.18 -11.92 16.91
CA LEU A 64 -1.59 -11.86 18.32
C LEU A 64 -2.60 -10.76 18.63
N TYR A 65 -2.68 -9.73 17.79
CA TYR A 65 -3.63 -8.62 17.92
C TYR A 65 -4.61 -8.56 16.74
N GLY A 66 -4.78 -9.64 16.00
CA GLY A 66 -5.75 -9.73 14.90
C GLY A 66 -5.40 -8.85 13.70
N ALA A 67 -4.12 -8.59 13.45
CA ALA A 67 -3.69 -7.84 12.27
C ALA A 67 -3.97 -8.60 10.98
N LYS A 68 -4.18 -7.83 9.91
CA LYS A 68 -4.40 -8.34 8.56
C LYS A 68 -3.26 -9.22 8.06
N THR A 69 -3.54 -10.13 7.13
CA THR A 69 -2.52 -10.80 6.30
C THR A 69 -2.04 -9.87 5.18
N ASP A 70 -1.02 -10.29 4.43
CA ASP A 70 -0.55 -9.55 3.25
C ASP A 70 -1.63 -9.46 2.17
N GLU A 71 -2.38 -10.56 1.96
CA GLU A 71 -3.53 -10.61 1.06
C GLU A 71 -4.62 -9.64 1.50
N GLU A 72 -4.95 -9.59 2.78
CA GLU A 72 -5.99 -8.70 3.31
C GLU A 72 -5.58 -7.21 3.23
N VAL A 73 -4.29 -6.90 3.36
CA VAL A 73 -3.77 -5.54 3.11
C VAL A 73 -3.91 -5.18 1.64
N LEU A 74 -3.50 -6.06 0.73
CA LEU A 74 -3.67 -5.83 -0.70
C LEU A 74 -5.15 -5.65 -1.07
N ASP A 75 -6.02 -6.55 -0.62
CA ASP A 75 -7.46 -6.48 -0.85
C ASP A 75 -8.04 -5.15 -0.34
N LEU A 76 -7.63 -4.69 0.85
CA LEU A 76 -8.08 -3.43 1.44
C LEU A 76 -7.76 -2.24 0.53
N PHE A 77 -6.50 -2.09 0.13
CA PHE A 77 -6.11 -0.93 -0.67
C PHE A 77 -6.58 -1.01 -2.12
N ALA A 78 -6.72 -2.21 -2.69
CA ALA A 78 -7.35 -2.39 -4.00
C ALA A 78 -8.83 -1.95 -4.00
N ARG A 79 -9.57 -2.27 -2.93
CA ARG A 79 -10.97 -1.81 -2.77
C ARG A 79 -11.06 -0.29 -2.63
N HIS A 80 -10.07 0.32 -1.97
CA HIS A 80 -9.96 1.77 -1.81
C HIS A 80 -9.28 2.46 -3.00
N THR A 81 -9.04 1.76 -4.11
CA THR A 81 -8.57 2.36 -5.36
C THR A 81 -9.75 2.80 -6.22
N ALA A 82 -9.74 4.05 -6.66
CA ALA A 82 -10.75 4.64 -7.52
C ALA A 82 -10.86 3.90 -8.87
N PRO A 83 -12.03 3.91 -9.54
CA PRO A 83 -12.12 3.50 -10.94
C PRO A 83 -11.10 4.24 -11.81
N GLY A 84 -10.42 3.51 -12.70
CA GLY A 84 -9.31 4.05 -13.49
C GLY A 84 -7.99 4.25 -12.73
N GLY A 85 -7.98 4.07 -11.41
CA GLY A 85 -6.81 4.20 -10.54
C GLY A 85 -5.83 3.03 -10.64
N HIS A 86 -4.70 3.12 -9.93
CA HIS A 86 -3.59 2.18 -10.06
C HIS A 86 -3.15 1.60 -8.72
N VAL A 87 -2.73 0.32 -8.75
CA VAL A 87 -2.00 -0.34 -7.67
C VAL A 87 -0.63 -0.74 -8.19
N LEU A 88 0.43 -0.32 -7.49
CA LEU A 88 1.81 -0.50 -7.91
C LEU A 88 2.62 -1.26 -6.86
N PHE A 89 3.49 -2.14 -7.33
CA PHE A 89 4.36 -2.98 -6.50
C PHE A 89 5.82 -2.76 -6.86
N TYR A 90 6.67 -2.57 -5.85
CA TYR A 90 8.10 -2.34 -6.06
C TYR A 90 8.87 -3.66 -6.15
N LYS A 91 9.45 -3.92 -7.33
CA LYS A 91 10.19 -5.15 -7.63
C LYS A 91 11.53 -5.26 -6.89
N GLY A 92 12.06 -4.15 -6.39
CA GLY A 92 13.32 -4.11 -5.63
C GLY A 92 13.14 -4.33 -4.13
N SER A 93 11.92 -4.61 -3.66
CA SER A 93 11.65 -4.98 -2.27
C SER A 93 12.37 -6.28 -1.91
N SER A 94 12.86 -6.36 -0.67
CA SER A 94 13.52 -7.56 -0.14
C SER A 94 12.59 -8.78 -0.09
N ALA A 95 11.28 -8.55 0.05
CA ALA A 95 10.26 -9.59 0.06
C ALA A 95 9.51 -9.73 -1.27
N TYR A 96 9.98 -9.10 -2.36
CA TYR A 96 9.25 -9.12 -3.63
C TYR A 96 8.99 -10.54 -4.17
N SER A 97 9.88 -11.50 -3.91
CA SER A 97 9.68 -12.90 -4.29
C SER A 97 8.42 -13.51 -3.67
N ARG A 98 8.12 -13.19 -2.40
CA ARG A 98 6.90 -13.58 -1.70
C ARG A 98 5.71 -12.75 -2.18
N ALA A 99 5.88 -11.43 -2.27
CA ALA A 99 4.84 -10.52 -2.74
C ALA A 99 4.33 -10.90 -4.14
N ARG A 100 5.21 -11.33 -5.05
CA ARG A 100 4.84 -11.75 -6.41
C ARG A 100 3.80 -12.87 -6.41
N LEU A 101 3.89 -13.83 -5.48
CA LEU A 101 2.92 -14.93 -5.36
C LEU A 101 1.57 -14.41 -4.85
N VAL A 102 1.60 -13.54 -3.84
CA VAL A 102 0.39 -12.87 -3.31
C VAL A 102 -0.30 -12.03 -4.40
N ILE A 103 0.46 -11.27 -5.18
CA ILE A 103 -0.05 -10.44 -6.28
C ILE A 103 -0.66 -11.31 -7.38
N GLN A 104 -0.02 -12.43 -7.74
CA GLN A 104 -0.56 -13.33 -8.75
C GLN A 104 -1.89 -13.94 -8.30
N ALA A 105 -1.93 -14.51 -7.10
CA ALA A 105 -3.16 -15.08 -6.55
C ALA A 105 -4.26 -14.02 -6.41
N TRP A 106 -3.91 -12.79 -6.00
CA TRP A 106 -4.84 -11.67 -5.91
C TRP A 106 -5.44 -11.29 -7.26
N ALA A 107 -4.64 -11.21 -8.33
CA ALA A 107 -5.11 -10.88 -9.68
C ALA A 107 -6.04 -11.94 -10.28
N GLU A 108 -6.01 -13.18 -9.76
CA GLU A 108 -6.87 -14.29 -10.17
C GLU A 108 -8.18 -14.36 -9.35
N LYS A 109 -8.33 -13.58 -8.26
CA LYS A 109 -9.55 -13.55 -7.44
C LYS A 109 -10.72 -12.95 -8.23
N ALA A 110 -11.89 -13.59 -8.12
CA ALA A 110 -13.11 -13.15 -8.80
C ALA A 110 -13.48 -11.69 -8.47
N GLU A 111 -13.25 -11.27 -7.23
CA GLU A 111 -13.53 -9.92 -6.72
C GLU A 111 -12.64 -8.81 -7.31
N PHE A 112 -11.51 -9.15 -7.92
CA PHE A 112 -10.53 -8.19 -8.46
C PHE A 112 -10.29 -8.37 -9.96
N THR A 113 -11.23 -8.99 -10.67
CA THR A 113 -11.21 -9.16 -12.13
C THR A 113 -11.30 -7.85 -12.91
N ASP A 114 -11.65 -6.74 -12.24
CA ASP A 114 -11.64 -5.39 -12.78
C ASP A 114 -10.24 -4.75 -12.78
N PHE A 115 -9.23 -5.40 -12.21
CA PHE A 115 -7.84 -4.99 -12.31
C PHE A 115 -7.12 -5.72 -13.45
N THR A 116 -6.44 -4.94 -14.29
CA THR A 116 -5.61 -5.45 -15.38
C THR A 116 -4.16 -5.02 -15.18
N GLU A 117 -3.22 -5.93 -15.39
CA GLU A 117 -1.81 -5.57 -15.44
C GLU A 117 -1.55 -4.76 -16.71
N VAL A 118 -1.08 -3.52 -16.54
CA VAL A 118 -0.83 -2.58 -17.65
C VAL A 118 0.65 -2.45 -17.98
N GLY A 119 1.50 -3.27 -17.34
CA GLY A 119 2.92 -3.37 -17.59
C GLY A 119 3.76 -2.85 -16.42
N GLU A 120 4.91 -2.28 -16.76
CA GLU A 120 5.92 -1.86 -15.79
C GLU A 120 6.35 -0.40 -16.01
N PHE A 121 6.70 0.27 -14.92
CA PHE A 121 7.37 1.56 -14.94
C PHE A 121 8.64 1.51 -14.10
N LYS A 122 9.80 1.49 -14.77
CA LYS A 122 11.11 1.25 -14.11
C LYS A 122 11.09 -0.04 -13.28
N THR A 123 11.12 0.08 -11.96
CA THR A 123 11.12 -1.03 -11.00
C THR A 123 9.73 -1.30 -10.42
N LEU A 124 8.67 -0.70 -10.97
CA LEU A 124 7.29 -0.87 -10.52
C LEU A 124 6.52 -1.78 -11.47
N ARG A 125 5.84 -2.78 -10.92
CA ARG A 125 4.80 -3.56 -11.60
C ARG A 125 3.46 -2.84 -11.38
N VAL A 126 2.67 -2.66 -12.44
CA VAL A 126 1.52 -1.73 -12.43
C VAL A 126 0.23 -2.44 -12.83
N PHE A 127 -0.78 -2.33 -11.98
CA PHE A 127 -2.16 -2.74 -12.25
C PHE A 127 -3.05 -1.51 -12.32
N ARG A 128 -4.03 -1.53 -13.23
CA ARG A 128 -5.03 -0.49 -13.38
C ARG A 128 -6.43 -1.07 -13.16
N LYS A 129 -7.23 -0.37 -12.37
CA LYS A 129 -8.66 -0.67 -12.18
C LYS A 129 -9.46 -0.17 -13.38
N ALA A 130 -10.44 -0.93 -13.84
CA ALA A 130 -11.35 -0.52 -14.90
C ALA A 130 -12.04 0.82 -14.59
N LEU A 131 -12.41 1.55 -15.64
CA LEU A 131 -13.37 2.65 -15.53
C LEU A 131 -14.74 2.01 -15.29
N ALA A 132 -15.50 2.53 -14.33
CA ALA A 132 -16.87 2.09 -14.06
C ALA A 132 -17.82 2.40 -15.22
#